data_AF-A0A839F4T5-F1
#
_entry.id   AF-A0A839F4T5-F1
#
_cell.length_a   1.000
_cell.length_b   1.000
_cell.length_c   1.000
_cell.angle_alpha   90.00
_cell.angle_beta   90.00
_cell.angle_gamma   90.00
#
_symmetry.space_group_name_H-M   'P 1'
#
loop_
_entity.id
_entity.type
_entity.pdbx_description
1 polymer ?
#
loop_
_entity_poly.entity_id
_entity_poly.type
_entity_poly.pdbx_seq_one_letter_code
_entity_poly.pdbx_strand_id
1 'polypeptide(L)'
;MLGKGRPPEQVDVRASAAALARVKSGQRYIFGYSLARADARDPLRTVADPRGATLLSSIGLDPALFDDTPLARSILKAGRSEHGRESRRFFDLLLRGLESQDASLQYLAAGEIALEPEISERFEDERARARVEKVARDQHTPPHVRASLLQSAASRPGELGDWWRSVAMDVVTTTPSGGYSRESSESAELILLALEELDQHAVPVAADALSRWVRSPSPPVVERACLMLRKLSAPAERDAIRDALAEPGLPEQTRKFLNDHLRRLDVMDAKLKARKGGAD
;
A
#
# COMPACT_ATOMS: atom_id res chain seq x y z
N MET A 1 18.45 -6.69 -30.36
CA MET A 1 18.43 -5.28 -30.82
C MET A 1 17.20 -4.61 -30.22
N LEU A 2 17.35 -3.87 -29.13
CA LEU A 2 16.26 -3.09 -28.50
C LEU A 2 16.86 -1.72 -28.19
N GLY A 3 16.39 -0.66 -28.86
CA GLY A 3 16.81 0.70 -28.48
C GLY A 3 16.57 1.85 -29.45
N LYS A 4 16.39 1.64 -30.77
CA LYS A 4 16.22 2.77 -31.73
C LYS A 4 15.30 2.47 -32.91
N GLY A 5 14.33 1.56 -32.75
CA GLY A 5 13.30 1.34 -33.77
C GLY A 5 12.26 2.46 -33.71
N ARG A 6 11.74 2.89 -34.86
CA ARG A 6 10.54 3.74 -34.92
C ARG A 6 9.41 2.97 -34.19
N PRO A 7 8.68 3.59 -33.25
CA PRO A 7 7.58 2.90 -32.60
C PRO A 7 6.58 2.43 -33.67
N PRO A 8 6.03 1.21 -33.54
CA PRO A 8 5.11 0.66 -34.54
C PRO A 8 3.84 1.51 -34.62
N GLU A 9 3.19 1.52 -35.79
CA GLU A 9 1.91 2.25 -35.97
C GLU A 9 0.79 1.65 -35.12
N GLN A 10 0.84 0.34 -34.86
CA GLN A 10 -0.08 -0.40 -34.01
C GLN A 10 0.68 -1.38 -33.13
N VAL A 11 0.19 -1.59 -31.92
CA VAL A 11 0.75 -2.56 -30.97
C VAL A 11 -0.39 -3.19 -30.17
N ASP A 12 -0.41 -4.52 -30.11
CA ASP A 12 -1.32 -5.26 -29.25
C ASP A 12 -0.68 -5.39 -27.86
N VAL A 13 -1.31 -4.77 -26.87
CA VAL A 13 -0.81 -4.75 -25.48
C VAL A 13 -1.78 -5.48 -24.59
N ARG A 14 -1.28 -6.52 -23.91
CA ARG A 14 -2.03 -7.23 -22.87
C ARG A 14 -2.09 -6.37 -21.61
N ALA A 15 -3.25 -6.34 -20.96
CA ALA A 15 -3.48 -5.59 -19.74
C ALA A 15 -4.41 -6.36 -18.78
N SER A 16 -4.45 -5.96 -17.51
CA SER A 16 -5.38 -6.53 -16.53
C SER A 16 -6.83 -6.17 -16.87
N ALA A 17 -7.79 -6.95 -16.37
CA ALA A 17 -9.21 -6.66 -16.56
C ALA A 17 -9.60 -5.26 -16.01
N ALA A 18 -8.99 -4.86 -14.89
CA ALA A 18 -9.20 -3.53 -14.31
C ALA A 18 -8.68 -2.41 -15.22
N ALA A 19 -7.51 -2.58 -15.83
CA ALA A 19 -6.96 -1.62 -16.78
C ALA A 19 -7.83 -1.53 -18.04
N LEU A 20 -8.26 -2.68 -18.59
CA LEU A 20 -9.13 -2.73 -19.77
C LEU A 20 -10.49 -2.07 -19.53
N ALA A 21 -11.06 -2.21 -18.34
CA ALA A 21 -12.34 -1.57 -17.98
C ALA A 21 -12.27 -0.03 -17.99
N ARG A 22 -11.08 0.56 -17.86
CA ARG A 22 -10.87 2.01 -17.92
C ARG A 22 -10.77 2.56 -19.35
N VAL A 23 -10.43 1.71 -20.31
CA VAL A 23 -10.15 2.14 -21.69
C VAL A 23 -11.45 2.26 -22.49
N LYS A 24 -11.64 3.42 -23.12
CA LYS A 24 -12.77 3.69 -24.01
C LYS A 24 -12.28 3.95 -25.43
N SER A 25 -12.93 3.32 -26.40
CA SER A 25 -12.65 3.57 -27.82
C SER A 25 -12.82 5.06 -28.16
N GLY A 26 -11.89 5.61 -28.94
CA GLY A 26 -11.87 7.02 -29.34
C GLY A 26 -11.23 7.98 -28.33
N GLN A 27 -10.85 7.51 -27.14
CA GLN A 27 -10.06 8.30 -26.19
C GLN A 27 -8.56 8.15 -26.40
N ARG A 28 -7.80 9.11 -25.88
CA ARG A 28 -6.34 9.14 -25.95
C ARG A 28 -5.77 8.81 -24.58
N TYR A 29 -4.77 7.94 -24.58
CA TYR A 29 -4.08 7.50 -23.38
C TYR A 29 -2.57 7.56 -23.59
N ILE A 30 -1.84 7.68 -22.49
CA ILE A 30 -0.40 7.46 -22.45
C ILE A 30 -0.17 6.18 -21.65
N PHE A 31 0.58 5.24 -22.20
CA PHE A 31 0.83 3.97 -21.54
C PHE A 31 2.28 3.50 -21.70
N GLY A 32 2.77 2.80 -20.69
CA GLY A 32 4.06 2.12 -20.71
C GLY A 32 3.86 0.62 -20.91
N TYR A 33 4.62 0.01 -21.82
CA TYR A 33 4.58 -1.43 -22.05
C TYR A 33 5.99 -2.02 -22.18
N SER A 34 6.10 -3.31 -21.90
CA SER A 34 7.32 -4.09 -22.12
C SER A 34 7.06 -5.24 -23.07
N LEU A 35 8.04 -5.51 -23.94
CA LEU A 35 8.13 -6.73 -24.75
C LEU A 35 8.95 -7.83 -24.06
N ALA A 36 9.46 -7.56 -22.86
CA ALA A 36 10.33 -8.42 -22.10
C ALA A 36 9.74 -8.77 -20.73
N ARG A 37 10.09 -9.95 -20.23
CA ARG A 37 9.79 -10.43 -18.88
C ARG A 37 11.07 -10.90 -18.20
N ALA A 38 11.07 -10.97 -16.88
CA ALA A 38 12.15 -11.63 -16.13
C ALA A 38 12.27 -13.11 -16.55
N ASP A 39 13.50 -13.60 -16.70
CA ASP A 39 13.75 -15.02 -16.93
C ASP A 39 13.43 -15.80 -15.65
N ALA A 40 12.62 -16.84 -15.76
CA ALA A 40 12.25 -17.68 -14.62
C ALA A 40 13.46 -18.46 -14.05
N ARG A 41 14.51 -18.66 -14.87
CA ARG A 41 15.74 -19.35 -14.46
C ARG A 41 16.79 -18.41 -13.88
N ASP A 42 16.70 -17.12 -14.21
CA ASP A 42 17.60 -16.07 -13.74
C ASP A 42 16.85 -14.73 -13.67
N PRO A 43 16.26 -14.37 -12.51
CA PRO A 43 15.43 -13.18 -12.37
C PRO A 43 16.15 -11.86 -12.69
N LEU A 44 17.49 -11.85 -12.72
CA LEU A 44 18.28 -10.68 -13.08
C LEU A 44 18.38 -10.47 -14.61
N ARG A 45 17.96 -11.46 -15.40
CA ARG A 45 17.94 -11.38 -16.86
C ARG A 45 16.54 -11.13 -17.38
N THR A 46 16.46 -10.38 -18.47
CA THR A 46 15.22 -10.16 -19.21
C THR A 46 15.25 -10.94 -20.51
N VAL A 47 14.14 -11.61 -20.82
CA VAL A 47 13.91 -12.34 -22.05
C VAL A 47 12.66 -11.81 -22.74
N ALA A 48 12.55 -11.99 -24.05
CA ALA A 48 11.32 -11.63 -24.77
C ALA A 48 10.11 -12.37 -24.15
N ASP A 49 9.00 -11.67 -23.93
CA ASP A 49 7.76 -12.32 -23.50
C ASP A 49 7.13 -13.02 -24.72
N PRO A 50 7.02 -14.36 -24.72
CA PRO A 50 6.43 -15.10 -25.84
C PRO A 50 4.95 -14.77 -26.07
N ARG A 51 4.27 -14.16 -25.08
CA ARG A 51 2.88 -13.73 -25.19
C ARG A 51 2.74 -12.30 -25.73
N GLY A 52 3.84 -11.66 -26.15
CA GLY A 52 3.85 -10.31 -26.70
C GLY A 52 3.82 -9.22 -25.63
N ALA A 53 3.57 -7.97 -26.06
CA ALA A 53 3.64 -6.80 -25.20
C ALA A 53 2.67 -6.90 -24.01
N THR A 54 3.13 -6.46 -22.86
CA THR A 54 2.32 -6.34 -21.65
C THR A 54 2.44 -4.93 -21.09
N LEU A 55 1.32 -4.42 -20.59
CA LEU A 55 1.30 -3.17 -19.85
C LEU A 55 2.24 -3.30 -18.65
N LEU A 56 3.04 -2.26 -18.42
CA LEU A 56 3.94 -2.23 -17.27
C LEU A 56 3.13 -2.14 -15.97
N SER A 57 3.63 -2.86 -14.97
CA SER A 57 3.13 -2.85 -13.60
C SER A 57 4.36 -2.79 -12.69
N SER A 58 4.49 -1.68 -11.97
CA SER A 58 5.50 -1.47 -10.94
C SER A 58 4.99 -0.48 -9.91
N ILE A 59 5.73 -0.29 -8.80
CA ILE A 59 5.41 0.75 -7.82
C ILE A 59 5.33 2.11 -8.52
N GLY A 60 4.25 2.86 -8.26
CA GLY A 60 3.92 4.12 -8.94
C GLY A 60 3.39 3.97 -10.37
N LEU A 61 3.40 2.77 -10.95
CA LEU A 61 3.00 2.49 -12.32
C LEU A 61 2.18 1.20 -12.39
N ASP A 62 1.10 1.10 -11.62
CA ASP A 62 0.20 -0.07 -11.64
C ASP A 62 -1.28 0.32 -11.78
N PRO A 63 -1.86 0.19 -12.99
CA PRO A 63 -1.17 -0.03 -14.26
C PRO A 63 -0.47 1.24 -14.77
N ALA A 64 0.56 1.08 -15.61
CA ALA A 64 1.18 2.18 -16.37
C ALA A 64 0.27 2.69 -17.50
N LEU A 65 -0.92 3.18 -17.14
CA LEU A 65 -1.97 3.70 -18.03
C LEU A 65 -2.51 5.02 -17.48
N PHE A 66 -2.40 6.07 -18.28
CA PHE A 66 -2.73 7.44 -17.92
C PHE A 66 -3.65 8.06 -18.95
N ASP A 67 -4.56 8.91 -18.49
CA ASP A 67 -5.30 9.78 -19.40
C ASP A 67 -4.33 10.78 -20.06
N ASP A 68 -4.58 11.08 -21.33
CA ASP A 68 -3.75 12.00 -22.10
C ASP A 68 -3.99 13.47 -21.69
N THR A 69 -3.44 13.86 -20.55
CA THR A 69 -3.56 15.21 -19.99
C THR A 69 -2.27 16.03 -20.15
N PRO A 70 -2.35 17.38 -20.18
CA PRO A 70 -1.16 18.22 -20.19
C PRO A 70 -0.23 17.99 -18.99
N LEU A 71 -0.79 17.65 -17.83
CA LEU A 71 -0.02 17.34 -16.63
C LEU A 71 0.73 16.01 -16.77
N ALA A 72 0.05 14.94 -17.20
CA ALA A 72 0.68 13.65 -17.47
C ALA A 72 1.82 13.78 -18.47
N ARG A 73 1.59 14.49 -19.59
CA ARG A 73 2.64 14.77 -20.58
C ARG A 73 3.83 15.53 -19.99
N SER A 74 3.57 16.50 -19.10
CA SER A 74 4.63 17.32 -18.50
C SER A 74 5.47 16.51 -17.52
N ILE A 75 4.84 15.70 -16.66
CA ILE A 75 5.52 14.79 -15.73
C ILE A 75 6.38 13.80 -16.52
N LEU A 76 5.76 13.07 -17.46
CA LEU A 76 6.46 12.05 -18.24
C LEU A 76 7.59 12.65 -19.10
N LYS A 77 7.43 13.86 -19.64
CA LYS A 77 8.48 14.55 -20.41
C LYS A 77 9.65 14.96 -19.52
N ALA A 78 9.37 15.50 -18.34
CA ALA A 78 10.40 15.89 -17.38
C ALA A 78 11.13 14.66 -16.83
N GLY A 79 10.43 13.54 -16.61
CA GLY A 79 11.02 12.28 -16.13
C GLY A 79 11.88 11.52 -17.14
N ARG A 80 12.01 11.97 -18.41
CA ARG A 80 12.75 11.23 -19.46
C ARG A 80 14.26 11.20 -19.28
N SER A 81 14.81 12.12 -18.50
CA SER A 81 16.24 12.23 -18.23
C SER A 81 16.49 12.34 -16.74
N GLU A 82 17.67 11.89 -16.31
CA GLU A 82 18.16 12.03 -14.94
C GLU A 82 18.13 13.50 -14.50
N HIS A 83 18.77 14.40 -15.25
CA HIS A 83 18.70 15.85 -14.98
C HIS A 83 17.27 16.40 -14.89
N GLY A 84 16.34 15.85 -15.66
CA GLY A 84 14.93 16.24 -15.61
C GLY A 84 14.26 15.76 -14.33
N ARG A 85 14.49 14.49 -13.94
CA ARG A 85 14.02 13.89 -12.68
C ARG A 85 14.61 14.59 -11.45
N GLU A 86 15.82 15.11 -11.56
CA GLU A 86 16.48 15.87 -10.48
C GLU A 86 15.98 17.33 -10.38
N SER A 87 15.28 17.82 -11.39
CA SER A 87 14.87 19.22 -11.42
C SER A 87 13.75 19.54 -10.43
N ARG A 88 13.81 20.73 -9.83
CA ARG A 88 12.72 21.28 -9.01
C ARG A 88 11.38 21.31 -9.75
N ARG A 89 11.42 21.62 -11.04
CA ARG A 89 10.23 21.63 -11.89
C ARG A 89 9.55 20.26 -11.92
N PHE A 90 10.30 19.17 -11.96
CA PHE A 90 9.73 17.83 -11.91
C PHE A 90 9.03 17.59 -10.57
N PHE A 91 9.67 17.95 -9.46
CA PHE A 91 9.06 17.86 -8.14
C PHE A 91 7.75 18.66 -8.03
N ASP A 92 7.70 19.89 -8.53
CA ASP A 92 6.46 20.69 -8.57
C ASP A 92 5.36 20.03 -9.39
N LEU A 93 5.73 19.35 -10.48
CA LEU A 93 4.80 18.58 -11.30
C LEU A 93 4.30 17.33 -10.56
N LEU A 94 5.15 16.64 -9.80
CA LEU A 94 4.75 15.49 -8.97
C LEU A 94 3.77 15.93 -7.87
N LEU A 95 4.02 17.03 -7.16
CA LEU A 95 3.09 17.54 -6.15
C LEU A 95 1.72 17.91 -6.77
N ARG A 96 1.71 18.46 -7.99
CA ARG A 96 0.45 18.71 -8.73
C ARG A 96 -0.24 17.42 -9.15
N GLY A 97 0.52 16.38 -9.52
CA GLY A 97 -0.02 15.05 -9.82
C GLY A 97 -0.66 14.42 -8.58
N LEU A 98 0.01 14.54 -7.44
CA LEU A 98 -0.45 14.05 -6.14
C LEU A 98 -1.76 14.70 -5.68
N GLU A 99 -1.95 15.98 -5.97
CA GLU A 99 -3.18 16.73 -5.66
C GLU A 99 -4.25 16.65 -6.76
N SER A 100 -3.98 15.97 -7.86
CA SER A 100 -4.95 15.82 -8.94
C SER A 100 -6.05 14.82 -8.57
N GLN A 101 -7.15 14.81 -9.33
CA GLN A 101 -8.20 13.79 -9.20
C GLN A 101 -7.90 12.52 -10.02
N ASP A 102 -6.76 12.47 -10.72
CA ASP A 102 -6.37 11.31 -11.52
C ASP A 102 -5.59 10.33 -10.63
N ALA A 103 -6.25 9.23 -10.25
CA ALA A 103 -5.67 8.21 -9.40
C ALA A 103 -4.36 7.62 -9.99
N SER A 104 -4.22 7.51 -11.31
CA SER A 104 -2.98 7.05 -11.93
C SER A 104 -1.85 8.06 -11.68
N LEU A 105 -2.14 9.36 -11.80
CA LEU A 105 -1.14 10.41 -11.52
C LEU A 105 -0.81 10.54 -10.03
N GLN A 106 -1.80 10.36 -9.16
CA GLN A 106 -1.57 10.31 -7.72
C GLN A 106 -0.63 9.14 -7.37
N TYR A 107 -0.86 7.97 -7.96
CA TYR A 107 -0.01 6.81 -7.72
C TYR A 107 1.40 6.99 -8.27
N LEU A 108 1.55 7.53 -9.48
CA LEU A 108 2.86 7.90 -10.03
C LEU A 108 3.59 8.88 -9.12
N ALA A 109 2.93 9.96 -8.71
CA ALA A 109 3.54 10.95 -7.85
C ALA A 109 3.96 10.37 -6.49
N ALA A 110 3.10 9.57 -5.86
CA ALA A 110 3.43 8.93 -4.59
C ALA A 110 4.56 7.91 -4.73
N GLY A 111 4.59 7.14 -5.82
CA GLY A 111 5.65 6.18 -6.11
C GLY A 111 7.01 6.86 -6.33
N GLU A 112 7.05 7.95 -7.10
CA GLU A 112 8.28 8.73 -7.31
C GLU A 112 8.76 9.37 -5.99
N ILE A 113 7.85 9.90 -5.17
CA ILE A 113 8.17 10.44 -3.84
C ILE A 113 8.68 9.33 -2.89
N ALA A 114 8.13 8.13 -3.00
CA ALA A 114 8.49 6.99 -2.16
C ALA A 114 9.85 6.38 -2.53
N LEU A 115 10.12 6.24 -3.82
CA LEU A 115 11.27 5.50 -4.35
C LEU A 115 12.55 6.31 -4.50
N GLU A 116 12.47 7.63 -4.67
CA GLU A 116 13.62 8.50 -4.86
C GLU A 116 14.01 9.15 -3.52
N PRO A 117 15.04 8.66 -2.80
CA PRO A 117 15.41 9.18 -1.47
C PRO A 117 15.74 10.67 -1.49
N GLU A 118 16.41 11.13 -2.54
CA GLU A 118 16.89 12.50 -2.72
C GLU A 118 15.75 13.48 -3.06
N ILE A 119 14.52 13.00 -3.26
CA ILE A 119 13.37 13.88 -3.48
C ILE A 119 13.08 14.73 -2.24
N SER A 120 13.48 14.25 -1.05
CA SER A 120 13.37 14.94 0.23
C SER A 120 14.17 16.23 0.30
N GLU A 121 15.35 16.26 -0.34
CA GLU A 121 16.22 17.44 -0.43
C GLU A 121 15.54 18.61 -1.16
N ARG A 122 14.47 18.31 -1.90
CA ARG A 122 13.70 19.28 -2.70
C ARG A 122 12.50 19.85 -1.92
N PHE A 123 12.24 19.33 -0.72
CA PHE A 123 11.31 19.92 0.24
C PHE A 123 11.99 21.11 0.92
N GLU A 124 12.17 22.20 0.18
CA GLU A 124 12.78 23.44 0.71
C GLU A 124 11.89 24.14 1.75
N ASP A 125 10.57 23.87 1.73
CA ASP A 125 9.58 24.52 2.59
C ASP A 125 8.65 23.46 3.20
N GLU A 126 8.31 23.67 4.47
CA GLU A 126 7.32 22.92 5.23
C GLU A 126 5.97 22.80 4.48
N ARG A 127 5.66 23.78 3.61
CA ARG A 127 4.50 23.73 2.72
C ARG A 127 4.47 22.50 1.80
N ALA A 128 5.61 22.07 1.26
CA ALA A 128 5.64 20.90 0.39
C ALA A 128 5.37 19.62 1.20
N ARG A 129 5.92 19.52 2.42
CA ARG A 129 5.66 18.39 3.33
C ARG A 129 4.20 18.35 3.75
N ALA A 130 3.64 19.50 4.11
CA ALA A 130 2.24 19.64 4.46
C ALA A 130 1.29 19.22 3.33
N ARG A 131 1.66 19.43 2.05
CA ARG A 131 0.88 18.94 0.90
C ARG A 131 0.89 17.42 0.80
N VAL A 132 2.05 16.78 1.01
CA VAL A 132 2.17 15.31 1.04
C VAL A 132 1.38 14.73 2.22
N GLU A 133 1.54 15.31 3.42
CA GLU A 133 0.78 14.92 4.60
C GLU A 133 -0.73 15.05 4.37
N LYS A 134 -1.18 16.17 3.78
CA LYS A 134 -2.59 16.40 3.45
C LYS A 134 -3.15 15.27 2.59
N VAL A 135 -2.42 14.84 1.56
CA VAL A 135 -2.86 13.76 0.67
C VAL A 135 -2.88 12.41 1.41
N ALA A 136 -1.90 12.14 2.26
CA ALA A 136 -1.86 10.91 3.08
C ALA A 136 -3.04 10.84 4.07
N ARG A 137 -3.50 11.99 4.58
CA ARG A 137 -4.66 12.10 5.49
C ARG A 137 -6.01 12.05 4.80
N ASP A 138 -6.09 12.53 3.55
CA ASP A 138 -7.36 12.64 2.83
C ASP A 138 -7.97 11.25 2.57
N GLN A 139 -9.19 11.03 3.09
CA GLN A 139 -9.91 9.76 2.96
C GLN A 139 -10.40 9.50 1.53
N HIS A 140 -10.45 10.51 0.67
CA HIS A 140 -10.79 10.38 -0.74
C HIS A 140 -9.59 9.99 -1.61
N THR A 141 -8.37 10.11 -1.09
CA THR A 141 -7.17 9.61 -1.76
C THR A 141 -7.21 8.08 -1.78
N PRO A 142 -6.88 7.41 -2.92
CA PRO A 142 -6.83 5.96 -3.00
C PRO A 142 -5.97 5.34 -1.89
N PRO A 143 -6.43 4.24 -1.24
CA PRO A 143 -5.73 3.66 -0.09
C PRO A 143 -4.26 3.32 -0.34
N HIS A 144 -3.92 2.81 -1.53
CA HIS A 144 -2.55 2.46 -1.90
C HIS A 144 -1.63 3.68 -2.04
N VAL A 145 -2.16 4.84 -2.49
CA VAL A 145 -1.42 6.11 -2.51
C VAL A 145 -1.11 6.55 -1.08
N ARG A 146 -2.12 6.53 -0.21
CA ARG A 146 -1.95 6.87 1.21
C ARG A 146 -0.96 5.94 1.90
N ALA A 147 -1.02 4.64 1.60
CA ALA A 147 -0.11 3.63 2.12
C ALA A 147 1.34 3.91 1.69
N SER A 148 1.57 4.17 0.39
CA SER A 148 2.90 4.50 -0.14
C SER A 148 3.51 5.73 0.55
N LEU A 149 2.71 6.79 0.76
CA LEU A 149 3.16 8.00 1.45
C LEU A 149 3.42 7.76 2.94
N LEU A 150 2.54 7.00 3.61
CA LEU A 150 2.68 6.66 5.02
C LEU A 150 3.96 5.86 5.28
N GLN A 151 4.20 4.80 4.49
CA GLN A 151 5.40 3.97 4.60
C GLN A 151 6.67 4.81 4.36
N SER A 152 6.63 5.69 3.37
CA SER A 152 7.76 6.57 3.05
C SER A 152 8.10 7.49 4.23
N ALA A 153 7.08 8.09 4.85
CA ALA A 153 7.28 8.99 5.98
C ALA A 153 7.72 8.24 7.26
N ALA A 154 7.23 7.02 7.49
CA ALA A 154 7.69 6.18 8.59
C ALA A 154 9.16 5.73 8.41
N SER A 155 9.56 5.42 7.17
CA SER A 155 10.93 5.02 6.84
C SER A 155 11.92 6.21 6.88
N ARG A 156 11.44 7.43 6.59
CA ARG A 156 12.28 8.64 6.44
C ARG A 156 11.67 9.85 7.19
N PRO A 157 11.50 9.77 8.51
CA PRO A 157 10.80 10.82 9.28
C PRO A 157 11.52 12.17 9.27
N GLY A 158 12.86 12.19 9.24
CA GLY A 158 13.64 13.44 9.17
C GLY A 158 13.49 14.19 7.84
N GLU A 159 13.06 13.48 6.79
CA GLU A 159 12.92 14.00 5.43
C GLU A 159 11.48 14.47 5.15
N LEU A 160 10.51 13.59 5.44
CA LEU A 160 9.10 13.81 5.11
C LEU A 160 8.28 14.33 6.28
N GLY A 161 8.77 14.19 7.52
CA GLY A 161 8.13 14.62 8.76
C GLY A 161 7.65 13.45 9.63
N ASP A 162 7.51 13.72 10.93
CA ASP A 162 7.04 12.76 11.95
C ASP A 162 5.51 12.58 12.00
N TRP A 163 4.77 13.17 11.05
CA TRP A 163 3.30 13.10 10.99
C TRP A 163 2.79 11.67 10.82
N TRP A 164 3.60 10.76 10.29
CA TRP A 164 3.24 9.37 9.99
C TRP A 164 2.62 8.66 11.20
N ARG A 165 3.08 8.94 12.43
CA ARG A 165 2.54 8.32 13.67
C ARG A 165 1.07 8.65 13.86
N SER A 166 0.74 9.94 13.74
CA SER A 166 -0.63 10.42 13.89
C SER A 166 -1.51 9.92 12.74
N VAL A 167 -1.00 9.89 11.51
CA VAL A 167 -1.76 9.36 10.36
C VAL A 167 -2.02 7.86 10.50
N ALA A 168 -1.03 7.06 10.91
CA ALA A 168 -1.22 5.64 11.15
C ALA A 168 -2.22 5.40 12.29
N MET A 169 -2.14 6.16 13.38
CA MET A 169 -3.11 6.10 14.48
C MET A 169 -4.51 6.47 14.01
N ASP A 170 -4.66 7.55 13.22
CA ASP A 170 -5.93 7.98 12.65
C ASP A 170 -6.51 6.89 11.74
N VAL A 171 -5.70 6.25 10.89
CA VAL A 171 -6.13 5.12 10.06
C VAL A 171 -6.68 3.99 10.94
N VAL A 172 -5.94 3.58 11.97
CA VAL A 172 -6.34 2.47 12.87
C VAL A 172 -7.58 2.81 13.69
N THR A 173 -7.78 4.07 14.06
CA THR A 173 -8.86 4.48 14.98
C THR A 173 -10.11 4.99 14.29
N THR A 174 -9.99 5.57 13.09
CA THR A 174 -11.12 6.23 12.42
C THR A 174 -11.63 5.47 11.20
N THR A 175 -10.80 4.61 10.57
CA THR A 175 -11.25 3.84 9.40
C THR A 175 -12.41 2.95 9.80
N PRO A 176 -13.55 3.01 9.09
CA PRO A 176 -14.68 2.14 9.37
C PRO A 176 -14.27 0.68 9.30
N SER A 177 -14.53 -0.06 10.38
CA SER A 177 -14.28 -1.50 10.47
C SER A 177 -15.36 -2.32 9.73
N GLY A 178 -16.29 -1.66 9.03
CA GLY A 178 -17.53 -2.25 8.52
C GLY A 178 -17.71 -2.05 7.01
N GLY A 179 -17.97 -3.16 6.33
CA GLY A 179 -18.37 -3.24 4.94
C GLY A 179 -17.60 -4.35 4.22
N TYR A 180 -18.14 -5.55 4.14
CA TYR A 180 -17.55 -6.71 3.45
C TYR A 180 -17.55 -6.56 1.91
N SER A 181 -17.24 -5.37 1.40
CA SER A 181 -17.18 -5.07 -0.03
C SER A 181 -15.73 -5.18 -0.52
N ARG A 182 -15.54 -5.37 -1.81
CA ARG A 182 -14.21 -5.43 -2.43
C ARG A 182 -13.38 -4.16 -2.18
N GLU A 183 -14.03 -3.02 -1.98
CA GLU A 183 -13.43 -1.73 -1.59
C GLU A 183 -12.78 -1.81 -0.19
N SER A 184 -13.24 -2.72 0.68
CA SER A 184 -12.62 -2.98 1.98
C SER A 184 -11.27 -3.69 1.86
N SER A 185 -10.98 -4.36 0.74
CA SER A 185 -9.70 -5.05 0.53
C SER A 185 -8.57 -4.05 0.35
N GLU A 186 -8.79 -2.96 -0.40
CA GLU A 186 -7.78 -1.91 -0.60
C GLU A 186 -7.53 -1.13 0.70
N SER A 187 -8.58 -0.94 1.51
CA SER A 187 -8.41 -0.36 2.85
C SER A 187 -7.67 -1.29 3.81
N ALA A 188 -7.80 -2.62 3.65
CA ALA A 188 -7.11 -3.59 4.52
C ALA A 188 -5.58 -3.51 4.39
N GLU A 189 -5.05 -3.22 3.21
CA GLU A 189 -3.61 -3.01 3.02
C GLU A 189 -3.11 -1.78 3.77
N LEU A 190 -3.84 -0.65 3.68
CA LEU A 190 -3.52 0.57 4.42
C LEU A 190 -3.60 0.36 5.94
N ILE A 191 -4.61 -0.36 6.42
CA ILE A 191 -4.76 -0.69 7.85
C ILE A 191 -3.63 -1.61 8.32
N LEU A 192 -3.31 -2.65 7.54
CA LEU A 192 -2.24 -3.58 7.87
C LEU A 192 -0.90 -2.84 7.97
N LEU A 193 -0.58 -2.01 6.98
CA LEU A 193 0.62 -1.18 6.98
C LEU A 193 0.64 -0.25 8.21
N ALA A 194 -0.47 0.44 8.51
CA ALA A 194 -0.52 1.34 9.67
C ALA A 194 -0.26 0.59 10.99
N LEU A 195 -0.83 -0.60 11.18
CA LEU A 195 -0.54 -1.45 12.34
C LEU A 195 0.92 -1.91 12.38
N GLU A 196 1.49 -2.26 11.23
CA GLU A 196 2.88 -2.69 11.10
C GLU A 196 3.87 -1.58 11.46
N GLU A 197 3.67 -0.38 10.92
CA GLU A 197 4.52 0.78 11.22
C GLU A 197 4.42 1.18 12.71
N LEU A 198 3.21 1.18 13.27
CA LEU A 198 3.01 1.45 14.71
C LEU A 198 3.72 0.42 15.58
N ASP A 199 3.63 -0.87 15.24
CA ASP A 199 4.26 -1.97 15.98
C ASP A 199 5.80 -1.95 15.85
N GLN A 200 6.30 -1.78 14.63
CA GLN A 200 7.73 -1.73 14.30
C GLN A 200 8.45 -0.61 15.06
N HIS A 201 7.79 0.54 15.20
CA HIS A 201 8.33 1.70 15.90
C HIS A 201 7.88 1.80 17.37
N ALA A 202 7.26 0.74 17.91
CA ALA A 202 6.80 0.66 19.30
C ALA A 202 5.90 1.82 19.74
N VAL A 203 5.05 2.32 18.84
CA VAL A 203 4.04 3.34 19.14
C VAL A 203 2.87 2.66 19.84
N PRO A 204 2.53 3.04 21.09
CA PRO A 204 1.44 2.40 21.82
C PRO A 204 0.09 2.61 21.14
N VAL A 205 -0.63 1.52 20.90
CA VAL A 205 -2.01 1.53 20.42
C VAL A 205 -2.93 1.02 21.53
N ALA A 206 -4.02 1.74 21.81
CA ALA A 206 -4.98 1.34 22.83
C ALA A 206 -5.63 -0.01 22.49
N ALA A 207 -5.86 -0.84 23.50
CA ALA A 207 -6.45 -2.17 23.31
C ALA A 207 -7.80 -2.10 22.56
N ASP A 208 -8.66 -1.14 22.89
CA ASP A 208 -9.96 -0.97 22.22
C ASP A 208 -9.82 -0.68 20.71
N ALA A 209 -8.80 0.12 20.34
CA ALA A 209 -8.49 0.42 18.95
C ALA A 209 -7.95 -0.80 18.18
N LEU A 210 -7.28 -1.74 18.86
CA LEU A 210 -6.84 -3.00 18.26
C LEU A 210 -7.98 -4.02 18.17
N SER A 211 -8.81 -4.12 19.23
CA SER A 211 -9.90 -5.10 19.34
C SER A 211 -10.92 -5.01 18.21
N ARG A 212 -11.19 -3.80 17.69
CA ARG A 212 -12.10 -3.65 16.53
C ARG A 212 -11.59 -4.36 15.27
N TRP A 213 -10.27 -4.48 15.10
CA TRP A 213 -9.65 -5.08 13.92
C TRP A 213 -9.61 -6.61 13.96
N VAL A 214 -9.86 -7.22 15.13
CA VAL A 214 -10.04 -8.68 15.26
C VAL A 214 -11.25 -9.17 14.48
N ARG A 215 -12.19 -8.28 14.16
CA ARG A 215 -13.41 -8.55 13.36
C ARG A 215 -13.20 -8.36 11.85
N SER A 216 -12.01 -7.95 11.42
CA SER A 216 -11.72 -7.65 10.02
C SER A 216 -11.98 -8.87 9.12
N PRO A 217 -12.51 -8.67 7.90
CA PRO A 217 -12.57 -9.74 6.91
C PRO A 217 -11.20 -10.16 6.37
N SER A 218 -10.14 -9.38 6.65
CA SER A 218 -8.78 -9.67 6.21
C SER A 218 -8.00 -10.42 7.29
N PRO A 219 -7.68 -11.72 7.10
CA PRO A 219 -6.93 -12.49 8.09
C PRO A 219 -5.57 -11.87 8.48
N PRO A 220 -4.78 -11.29 7.56
CA PRO A 220 -3.55 -10.58 7.94
C PRO A 220 -3.77 -9.44 8.94
N VAL A 221 -4.83 -8.65 8.77
CA VAL A 221 -5.17 -7.56 9.70
C VAL A 221 -5.56 -8.13 11.07
N VAL A 222 -6.36 -9.19 11.09
CA VAL A 222 -6.77 -9.87 12.33
C VAL A 222 -5.56 -10.43 13.07
N GLU A 223 -4.65 -11.10 12.37
CA GLU A 223 -3.43 -11.66 12.94
C GLU A 223 -2.55 -10.58 13.56
N ARG A 224 -2.31 -9.48 12.81
CA ARG A 224 -1.51 -8.36 13.29
C ARG A 224 -2.11 -7.72 14.54
N ALA A 225 -3.42 -7.47 14.55
CA ALA A 225 -4.12 -6.93 15.71
C ALA A 225 -4.02 -7.86 16.94
N CYS A 226 -4.23 -9.17 16.76
CA CYS A 226 -4.07 -10.16 17.83
C CYS A 226 -2.65 -10.18 18.41
N LEU A 227 -1.63 -10.13 17.56
CA LEU A 227 -0.23 -10.09 18.00
C LEU A 227 0.09 -8.83 18.81
N MET A 228 -0.41 -7.67 18.38
CA MET A 228 -0.24 -6.42 19.13
C MET A 228 -0.99 -6.45 20.47
N LEU A 229 -2.21 -6.98 20.52
CA LEU A 229 -2.96 -7.18 21.76
C LEU A 229 -2.20 -8.09 22.73
N ARG A 230 -1.59 -9.18 22.23
CA ARG A 230 -0.78 -10.10 23.05
C ARG A 230 0.41 -9.40 23.70
N LYS A 231 1.07 -8.49 22.97
CA LYS A 231 2.20 -7.69 23.49
C LYS A 231 1.75 -6.78 24.64
N LEU A 232 0.51 -6.27 24.60
CA LEU A 232 -0.06 -5.52 25.73
C LEU A 232 -0.39 -6.45 26.90
N SER A 233 -1.20 -7.49 26.66
CA SER A 233 -1.45 -8.55 27.63
C SER A 233 -2.09 -9.78 26.95
N ALA A 234 -1.70 -10.98 27.37
CA ALA A 234 -2.29 -12.22 26.87
C ALA A 234 -3.82 -12.34 27.10
N PRO A 235 -4.40 -11.84 28.22
CA PRO A 235 -5.86 -11.79 28.39
C PRO A 235 -6.55 -10.90 27.35
N ALA A 236 -6.00 -9.72 27.03
CA ALA A 236 -6.62 -8.80 26.08
C ALA A 236 -6.80 -9.40 24.68
N GLU A 237 -5.80 -10.16 24.19
CA GLU A 237 -5.94 -10.90 22.92
C GLU A 237 -7.10 -11.88 22.97
N ARG A 238 -7.20 -12.68 24.05
CA ARG A 238 -8.24 -13.71 24.18
C ARG A 238 -9.63 -13.12 24.29
N ASP A 239 -9.78 -12.06 25.07
CA ASP A 239 -11.08 -11.43 25.29
C ASP A 239 -11.57 -10.78 23.98
N ALA A 240 -10.69 -10.09 23.25
CA ALA A 240 -11.03 -9.56 21.93
C ALA A 240 -11.44 -10.65 20.91
N ILE A 241 -10.77 -11.82 20.92
CA ILE A 241 -11.15 -12.95 20.06
C ILE A 241 -12.52 -13.51 20.44
N ARG A 242 -12.81 -13.68 21.74
CA ARG A 242 -14.10 -14.18 22.22
C ARG A 242 -15.23 -13.22 21.87
N ASP A 243 -15.01 -11.93 22.07
CA ASP A 243 -15.98 -10.88 21.72
C ASP A 243 -16.28 -10.89 20.22
N ALA A 244 -15.25 -11.00 19.37
CA ALA A 244 -15.44 -11.10 17.91
C ALA A 244 -16.19 -12.38 17.50
N LEU A 245 -15.90 -13.53 18.14
CA LEU A 245 -16.59 -14.79 17.86
C LEU A 245 -18.07 -14.78 18.29
N ALA A 246 -18.44 -13.97 19.28
CA ALA A 246 -19.82 -13.80 19.71
C ALA A 246 -20.69 -13.04 18.68
N GLU A 247 -20.08 -12.33 17.72
CA GLU A 247 -20.81 -11.57 16.71
C GLU A 247 -21.37 -12.49 15.62
N PRO A 248 -22.71 -12.51 15.39
CA PRO A 248 -23.30 -13.39 14.37
C PRO A 248 -22.82 -13.08 12.95
N GLY A 249 -22.57 -11.81 12.65
CA GLY A 249 -22.19 -11.32 11.33
C GLY A 249 -20.71 -11.44 10.97
N LEU A 250 -19.89 -12.10 11.80
CA LEU A 250 -18.46 -12.29 11.50
C LEU A 250 -18.26 -13.20 10.28
N PRO A 251 -17.40 -12.84 9.31
CA PRO A 251 -17.15 -13.66 8.12
C PRO A 251 -16.69 -15.07 8.48
N GLU A 252 -17.17 -16.07 7.75
CA GLU A 252 -16.86 -17.48 8.04
C GLU A 252 -15.35 -17.76 8.02
N GLN A 253 -14.62 -17.15 7.08
CA GLN A 253 -13.17 -17.27 7.00
C GLN A 253 -12.48 -16.71 8.24
N THR A 254 -12.88 -15.51 8.70
CA THR A 254 -12.36 -14.90 9.93
C THR A 254 -12.72 -15.73 11.15
N ARG A 255 -13.97 -16.21 11.25
CA ARG A 255 -14.43 -17.08 12.35
C ARG A 255 -13.58 -18.35 12.43
N LYS A 256 -13.34 -19.01 11.30
CA LYS A 256 -12.48 -20.20 11.23
C LYS A 256 -11.06 -19.89 11.70
N PHE A 257 -10.47 -18.81 11.19
CA PHE A 257 -9.13 -18.36 11.59
C PHE A 257 -9.04 -18.12 13.11
N LEU A 258 -10.01 -17.39 13.68
CA LEU A 258 -10.04 -17.06 15.11
C LEU A 258 -10.19 -18.30 15.99
N ASN A 259 -11.06 -19.24 15.62
CA ASN A 259 -11.20 -20.51 16.34
C ASN A 259 -9.90 -21.33 16.31
N ASP A 260 -9.25 -21.42 15.15
CA ASP A 260 -7.96 -22.10 15.02
C ASP A 260 -6.84 -21.40 15.80
N HIS A 261 -6.87 -20.07 15.85
CA HIS A 261 -5.92 -19.26 16.63
C HIS A 261 -6.10 -19.45 18.14
N LEU A 262 -7.34 -19.40 18.64
CA LEU A 262 -7.65 -19.64 20.05
C LEU A 262 -7.20 -21.04 20.49
N ARG A 263 -7.48 -22.06 19.66
CA ARG A 263 -7.02 -23.44 19.90
C ARG A 263 -5.49 -23.53 20.00
N ARG A 264 -4.76 -22.82 19.13
CA ARG A 264 -3.28 -22.79 19.17
C ARG A 264 -2.77 -22.16 20.48
N LEU A 265 -3.40 -21.07 20.92
CA LEU A 265 -3.08 -20.42 22.20
C LEU A 265 -3.29 -21.36 23.39
N ASP A 266 -4.39 -22.11 23.41
CA ASP A 266 -4.69 -23.05 24.50
C ASP A 266 -3.70 -24.22 24.55
N VAL A 267 -3.28 -24.74 23.39
CA VAL A 267 -2.23 -25.75 23.30
C VAL A 267 -0.88 -25.21 23.79
N MET A 268 -0.53 -23.98 23.44
CA MET A 268 0.71 -23.35 23.91
C MET A 268 0.73 -23.19 25.43
N ASP A 269 -0.36 -22.74 26.03
CA ASP A 269 -0.47 -22.58 27.48
C ASP A 269 -0.43 -23.92 28.21
N ALA A 270 -1.10 -24.96 27.69
CA ALA A 270 -1.02 -26.30 28.23
C ALA A 270 0.42 -26.82 28.24
N LYS A 271 1.18 -26.60 27.14
CA LYS A 271 2.60 -26.96 27.05
C LYS A 271 3.48 -26.17 28.02
N LEU A 272 3.22 -24.87 28.19
CA LEU A 272 3.96 -24.03 29.14
C LEU A 272 3.70 -24.46 30.59
N LYS A 273 2.45 -24.80 30.95
CA LYS A 273 2.10 -25.32 32.27
C LYS A 273 2.76 -26.67 32.53
N ALA A 274 2.73 -27.60 31.58
CA ALA A 274 3.38 -28.90 31.70
C ALA A 274 4.91 -28.79 31.89
N ARG A 275 5.56 -27.82 31.24
CA ARG A 275 7.01 -27.57 31.43
C ARG A 275 7.33 -26.98 32.80
N LYS A 276 6.46 -26.14 33.37
CA LYS A 276 6.66 -25.55 34.70
C LYS A 276 6.35 -26.52 35.83
N GLY A 277 5.39 -27.44 35.65
CA GLY A 277 5.04 -28.45 36.65
C GLY A 277 5.88 -29.74 36.61
N GLY A 278 6.87 -29.84 35.72
CA GLY A 278 7.82 -30.97 35.65
C GLY A 278 9.23 -30.61 36.11
N ALA A 279 9.40 -29.47 36.78
CA ALA A 279 10.67 -29.00 37.33
C ALA A 279 10.75 -29.13 38.87
N ASP A 280 9.78 -29.82 39.49
CA ASP A 280 9.75 -30.20 40.91
C ASP A 280 10.15 -31.68 41.09
#